data_AF-A0A1H4JLL5-F1
#
_entry.id   AF-A0A1H4JLL5-F1
#
_cell.length_a   1.000
_cell.length_b   1.000
_cell.length_c   1.000
_cell.angle_alpha   90.00
_cell.angle_beta   90.00
_cell.angle_gamma   90.00
#
_symmetry.space_group_name_H-M   'P 1'
#
loop_
_entity.id
_entity.type
_entity.pdbx_description
1 polymer ?
#
loop_
_entity_poly.entity_id
_entity_poly.type
_entity_poly.pdbx_seq_one_letter_code
_entity_poly.pdbx_strand_id
1 'polypeptide(L)'
;MSRTIPLAAAVIVLGSLPALAALPPYFDRIEQMQTILASEAVAERLGGRPIDGLEYERHAEDGSVKWEIDTDGCDIDIWLDPQPMPEGMTGKVTYEVRTPVEACDS
;
A
#
# COMPACT_ATOMS: atom_id res chain seq x y z
N MET A 1 -29.21 -28.07 54.87
CA MET A 1 -27.91 -28.39 54.23
C MET A 1 -27.75 -27.47 53.03
N SER A 2 -26.93 -26.42 53.18
CA SER A 2 -26.75 -25.36 52.19
C SER A 2 -25.67 -25.77 51.18
N ARG A 3 -25.99 -25.81 49.89
CA ARG A 3 -25.03 -26.10 48.81
C ARG A 3 -24.43 -24.77 48.33
N THR A 4 -23.18 -24.53 48.69
CA THR A 4 -22.37 -23.42 48.16
C THR A 4 -21.91 -23.75 46.73
N ILE A 5 -22.35 -22.96 45.75
CA ILE A 5 -21.88 -23.01 44.36
C ILE A 5 -20.65 -22.08 44.27
N PRO A 6 -19.44 -22.55 43.89
CA PRO A 6 -18.31 -21.66 43.72
C PRO A 6 -18.46 -20.87 42.42
N LEU A 7 -18.60 -19.54 42.56
CA LEU A 7 -18.59 -18.58 41.47
C LEU A 7 -17.15 -18.44 40.96
N ALA A 8 -16.78 -19.19 39.92
CA ALA A 8 -15.50 -19.02 39.24
C ALA A 8 -15.60 -17.79 38.32
N ALA A 9 -15.02 -16.67 38.77
CA ALA A 9 -14.88 -15.46 37.97
C ALA A 9 -13.80 -15.66 36.89
N ALA A 10 -14.23 -15.98 35.66
CA ALA A 10 -13.35 -15.98 34.49
C ALA A 10 -13.03 -14.53 34.10
N VAL A 11 -11.82 -14.06 34.43
CA VAL A 11 -11.29 -12.79 33.96
C VAL A 11 -10.90 -12.94 32.49
N ILE A 12 -11.76 -12.46 31.59
CA ILE A 12 -11.45 -12.34 30.16
C ILE A 12 -10.57 -11.09 30.00
N VAL A 13 -9.26 -11.27 29.88
CA VAL A 13 -8.36 -10.20 29.45
C VAL A 13 -8.56 -10.01 27.95
N LEU A 14 -9.49 -9.12 27.59
CA LEU A 14 -9.58 -8.55 26.24
C LEU A 14 -8.35 -7.66 26.06
N GLY A 15 -7.25 -8.25 25.63
CA GLY A 15 -6.10 -7.51 25.13
C GLY A 15 -6.56 -6.67 23.95
N SER A 16 -6.72 -5.37 24.15
CA SER A 16 -6.91 -4.40 23.09
C SER A 16 -5.62 -4.37 22.27
N LEU A 17 -5.52 -5.26 21.27
CA LEU A 17 -4.49 -5.14 20.27
C LEU A 17 -4.63 -3.73 19.67
N PRO A 18 -3.53 -2.96 19.57
CA PRO A 18 -3.60 -1.67 18.90
C PRO A 18 -4.11 -1.95 17.49
N ALA A 19 -5.32 -1.47 17.21
CA ALA A 19 -5.79 -1.34 15.85
C ALA A 19 -4.89 -0.29 15.21
N LEU A 20 -3.78 -0.73 14.62
CA LEU A 20 -3.07 0.06 13.64
C LEU A 20 -4.13 0.44 12.61
N ALA A 21 -4.50 1.71 12.58
CA ALA A 21 -5.50 2.22 11.67
C ALA A 21 -4.89 2.22 10.26
N ALA A 22 -4.76 1.03 9.69
CA ALA A 22 -4.49 0.86 8.28
C ALA A 22 -5.64 1.57 7.54
N LEU A 23 -5.29 2.47 6.63
CA LEU A 23 -6.28 3.13 5.81
C LEU A 23 -7.14 2.09 5.10
N PRO A 24 -8.43 2.39 4.84
CA PRO A 24 -9.23 1.55 3.97
C PRO A 24 -8.51 1.37 2.63
N PRO A 25 -8.50 0.15 2.04
CA PRO A 25 -7.74 -0.14 0.83
C PRO A 25 -7.98 0.83 -0.33
N TYR A 26 -9.22 1.34 -0.44
CA TYR A 26 -9.56 2.35 -1.43
C TYR A 26 -8.67 3.61 -1.35
N PHE A 27 -8.50 4.19 -0.15
CA PHE A 27 -7.72 5.41 0.01
C PHE A 27 -6.22 5.17 -0.15
N ASP A 28 -5.76 3.99 0.25
CA ASP A 28 -4.39 3.53 0.02
C ASP A 28 -4.09 3.41 -1.49
N ARG A 29 -5.01 2.85 -2.27
CA ARG A 29 -4.89 2.78 -3.73
C ARG A 29 -4.91 4.16 -4.38
N ILE A 30 -5.74 5.09 -3.90
CA ILE A 30 -5.72 6.49 -4.39
C ILE A 30 -4.36 7.14 -4.15
N GLU A 31 -3.75 6.95 -2.97
CA GLU A 31 -2.40 7.45 -2.71
C GLU A 31 -1.38 6.89 -3.69
N GLN A 32 -1.38 5.56 -3.88
CA GLN A 32 -0.47 4.89 -4.80
C GLN A 32 -0.61 5.44 -6.24
N MET A 33 -1.84 5.53 -6.75
CA MET A 33 -2.10 6.07 -8.09
C MET A 33 -1.67 7.55 -8.20
N GLN A 34 -1.91 8.37 -7.18
CA GLN A 34 -1.46 9.76 -7.15
C GLN A 34 0.07 9.86 -7.17
N THR A 35 0.77 9.04 -6.39
CA THR A 35 2.24 8.96 -6.40
C THR A 35 2.77 8.61 -7.79
N ILE A 36 2.15 7.65 -8.48
CA ILE A 36 2.54 7.26 -9.85
C ILE A 36 2.30 8.42 -10.83
N LEU A 37 1.09 8.97 -10.85
CA LEU A 37 0.68 10.00 -11.81
C LEU A 37 1.36 11.36 -11.58
N ALA A 38 1.84 11.63 -10.37
CA ALA A 38 2.58 12.85 -10.05
C ALA A 38 4.11 12.72 -10.26
N SER A 39 4.60 11.53 -10.61
CA SER A 39 6.04 11.27 -10.73
C SER A 39 6.61 11.79 -12.04
N GLU A 40 7.61 12.69 -11.95
CA GLU A 40 8.38 13.15 -13.10
C GLU A 40 9.12 11.99 -13.78
N ALA A 41 9.69 11.06 -13.01
CA ALA A 41 10.40 9.90 -13.55
C ALA A 41 9.47 8.99 -14.40
N VAL A 42 8.21 8.83 -13.98
CA VAL A 42 7.21 8.09 -14.77
C VAL A 42 6.84 8.88 -16.02
N ALA A 43 6.59 10.18 -15.91
CA ALA A 43 6.24 11.03 -17.06
C ALA A 43 7.35 11.07 -18.12
N GLU A 44 8.62 11.20 -17.70
CA GLU A 44 9.78 11.13 -18.57
C GLU A 44 9.86 9.78 -19.27
N ARG A 45 9.58 8.70 -18.54
CA ARG A 45 9.64 7.35 -19.09
C ARG A 45 8.54 7.09 -20.11
N LEU A 46 7.34 7.57 -19.85
CA LEU A 46 6.21 7.54 -20.79
C LEU A 46 6.47 8.37 -22.04
N GLY A 47 7.33 9.39 -21.97
CA GLY A 47 7.70 10.20 -23.14
C GLY A 47 6.52 10.95 -23.76
N GLY A 48 5.49 11.28 -22.95
CA GLY A 48 4.28 11.95 -23.40
C GLY A 48 3.21 11.04 -24.03
N ARG A 49 3.38 9.71 -24.00
CA ARG A 49 2.31 8.76 -24.37
C ARG A 49 1.12 8.88 -23.39
N PRO A 50 -0.12 8.72 -23.89
CA PRO A 50 -1.28 8.64 -23.01
C PRO A 50 -1.23 7.39 -22.13
N ILE A 51 -1.87 7.46 -20.96
CA ILE A 51 -2.10 6.29 -20.09
C ILE A 51 -3.46 5.72 -20.46
N ASP A 52 -3.48 4.46 -20.88
CA ASP A 52 -4.70 3.73 -21.23
C ASP A 52 -5.23 2.92 -20.03
N GLY A 53 -4.31 2.44 -19.19
CA GLY A 53 -4.60 1.61 -18.02
C GLY A 53 -3.60 1.80 -16.89
N LEU A 54 -4.05 1.54 -15.67
CA LEU A 54 -3.22 1.52 -14.47
C LEU A 54 -3.70 0.33 -13.61
N GLU A 55 -2.96 -0.77 -13.67
CA GLU A 55 -3.34 -2.04 -13.06
C GLU A 55 -2.50 -2.30 -11.80
N TYR A 56 -3.19 -2.65 -10.71
CA TYR A 56 -2.51 -3.11 -9.50
C TYR A 56 -2.12 -4.57 -9.68
N GLU A 57 -0.82 -4.85 -9.53
CA GLU A 57 -0.28 -6.19 -9.69
C GLU A 57 -0.20 -6.93 -8.36
N ARG A 58 0.66 -6.47 -7.44
CA ARG A 58 0.91 -7.16 -6.17
C ARG A 58 1.56 -6.29 -5.10
N HIS A 59 1.47 -6.73 -3.85
CA HIS A 59 2.42 -6.36 -2.79
C HIS A 59 3.55 -7.39 -2.74
N ALA A 60 4.78 -6.92 -2.68
CA ALA A 60 5.95 -7.75 -2.41
C ALA A 60 6.15 -7.96 -0.91
N GLU A 61 7.03 -8.92 -0.57
CA GLU A 61 7.33 -9.29 0.81
C GLU A 61 8.01 -8.17 1.60
N ASP A 62 8.71 -7.25 0.92
CA ASP A 62 9.34 -6.06 1.49
C ASP A 62 8.35 -4.90 1.73
N GLY A 63 7.07 -5.09 1.39
CA GLY A 63 6.03 -4.07 1.49
C GLY A 63 5.95 -3.12 0.29
N SER A 64 6.85 -3.25 -0.69
CA SER A 64 6.74 -2.51 -1.95
C SER A 64 5.54 -2.98 -2.77
N VAL A 65 5.03 -2.10 -3.62
CA VAL A 65 3.82 -2.34 -4.42
C VAL A 65 4.15 -2.25 -5.89
N LYS A 66 3.79 -3.30 -6.63
CA LYS A 66 3.90 -3.32 -8.08
C LYS A 66 2.60 -2.86 -8.72
N TRP A 67 2.73 -2.00 -9.73
CA TRP A 67 1.70 -1.59 -10.67
C TRP A 67 2.21 -1.79 -12.09
N GLU A 68 1.28 -1.96 -13.03
CA GLU A 68 1.54 -1.90 -14.47
C GLU A 68 0.81 -0.67 -15.05
N ILE A 69 1.49 0.08 -15.92
CA ILE A 69 0.87 1.15 -16.70
C ILE A 69 0.78 0.67 -18.14
N ASP A 70 -0.45 0.56 -18.65
CA ASP A 70 -0.71 0.28 -20.06
C ASP A 70 -0.69 1.58 -20.87
N THR A 71 0.03 1.56 -21.98
CA THR A 71 0.12 2.69 -22.91
C THR A 71 0.17 2.14 -24.34
N ASP A 72 -0.28 2.91 -25.33
CA ASP A 72 -0.27 2.52 -26.75
C ASP A 72 1.06 1.87 -27.21
N GLY A 73 1.08 0.53 -27.20
CA GLY A 73 2.21 -0.31 -27.58
C GLY A 73 3.39 -0.34 -26.60
N CYS A 74 3.22 0.04 -25.33
CA CYS A 74 4.22 -0.07 -24.28
C CYS A 74 3.58 -0.20 -22.90
N ASP A 75 3.86 -1.30 -22.23
CA ASP A 75 3.50 -1.51 -20.83
C ASP A 75 4.75 -1.29 -19.96
N ILE A 76 4.60 -0.58 -18.85
CA ILE A 76 5.70 -0.36 -17.91
C ILE A 76 5.36 -0.78 -16.49
N ASP A 77 6.30 -1.51 -15.89
CA ASP A 77 6.26 -1.91 -14.50
C ASP A 77 6.72 -0.77 -13.59
N ILE A 78 5.86 -0.40 -12.64
CA ILE A 78 6.16 0.59 -11.60
C ILE A 78 6.20 -0.07 -10.24
N TRP A 79 7.28 0.19 -9.51
CA TRP A 79 7.41 -0.18 -8.11
C TRP A 79 7.26 1.05 -7.22
N LEU A 80 6.44 0.92 -6.18
CA LEU A 80 6.24 1.93 -5.14
C LEU A 80 6.83 1.44 -3.83
N ASP A 81 7.74 2.23 -3.25
CA ASP A 81 8.37 1.95 -1.97
C ASP A 81 7.65 2.72 -0.85
N PRO A 82 7.13 2.03 0.18
CA PRO A 82 6.47 2.69 1.29
C PRO A 82 7.49 3.48 2.12
N GLN A 83 7.14 4.71 2.45
CA GLN A 83 8.00 5.58 3.24
C GLN A 83 7.83 5.30 4.74
N PRO A 84 8.93 5.29 5.51
CA PRO A 84 8.86 5.05 6.94
C PRO A 84 8.06 6.16 7.63
N MET A 85 7.13 5.76 8.49
CA MET A 85 6.46 6.70 9.37
C MET A 85 7.36 7.09 10.55
N PRO A 86 7.29 8.35 11.03
CA PRO A 86 7.95 8.73 12.27
C PRO A 86 7.54 7.83 13.44
N GLU A 87 8.49 7.51 14.31
CA GLU A 87 8.25 6.62 15.45
C GLU A 87 7.08 7.10 16.31
N GLY A 88 6.23 6.14 16.72
CA GLY A 88 5.06 6.41 17.55
C GLY A 88 3.88 7.07 16.83
N MET A 89 3.99 7.33 15.52
CA MET A 89 2.88 7.83 14.70
C MET A 89 2.16 6.70 13.97
N THR A 90 0.86 6.87 13.79
CA THR A 90 0.02 6.04 12.91
C THR A 90 -0.71 6.94 11.94
N GLY A 91 -0.93 6.48 10.71
CA GLY A 91 -1.52 7.31 9.67
C GLY A 91 -1.39 6.70 8.29
N LYS A 92 -1.61 7.55 7.27
CA LYS A 92 -1.48 7.18 5.86
C LYS A 92 -0.04 6.75 5.57
N VAL A 93 0.10 5.62 4.87
CA VAL A 93 1.37 5.23 4.24
C VAL A 93 1.54 6.12 3.00
N THR A 94 2.64 6.84 2.92
CA THR A 94 3.05 7.57 1.73
C THR A 94 4.05 6.72 0.94
N TYR A 95 4.11 6.91 -0.37
CA TYR A 95 4.95 6.11 -1.26
C TYR A 95 5.87 7.00 -2.07
N GLU A 96 6.98 6.42 -2.52
CA GLU A 96 7.83 6.98 -3.57
C GLU A 96 7.92 6.00 -4.75
N VAL A 97 8.04 6.53 -5.96
CA VAL A 97 8.34 5.69 -7.13
C VAL A 97 9.79 5.24 -7.04
N ARG A 98 10.01 3.93 -7.09
CA ARG A 98 11.35 3.35 -7.17
C ARG A 98 11.99 3.76 -8.49
N THR A 99 13.24 4.23 -8.41
CA THR A 99 14.01 4.65 -9.58
C THR A 99 15.29 3.81 -9.73
N PRO A 100 15.79 3.60 -10.96
CA PRO A 100 15.20 4.05 -12.24
C PRO A 100 13.91 3.29 -12.59
N VAL A 101 12.98 3.97 -13.27
CA VAL A 101 11.81 3.30 -13.86
C VAL A 101 12.29 2.57 -15.11
N GLU A 102 12.00 1.26 -15.19
CA GLU A 102 12.49 0.42 -16.26
C GLU A 102 11.90 0.78 -17.63
N ALA A 103 12.53 0.23 -18.67
CA ALA A 103 12.14 0.51 -20.02
C ALA A 103 10.85 -0.20 -20.44
N CYS A 104 10.08 0.39 -21.38
CA CYS A 104 9.22 -0.42 -22.23
C CYS A 104 10.09 -1.53 -22.83
N ASP A 105 9.79 -2.79 -22.52
CA ASP A 105 10.37 -3.92 -23.22
C ASP A 105 9.74 -3.94 -24.63
N SER A 106 10.50 -3.45 -25.61
CA SER A 106 10.12 -3.45 -27.04
C SER A 106 10.39 -4.78 -27.71
#